data_AF-A0A9N9YVW3-F1
#
_entry.id   AF-A0A9N9YVW3-F1
#
_cell.length_a   1.000
_cell.length_b   1.000
_cell.length_c   1.000
_cell.angle_alpha   90.00
_cell.angle_beta   90.00
_cell.angle_gamma   90.00
#
_symmetry.space_group_name_H-M   'P 1'
#
loop_
_entity.id
_entity.type
_entity.pdbx_description
1 polymer ?
#
loop_
_entity_poly.entity_id
_entity_poly.type
_entity_poly.pdbx_seq_one_letter_code
_entity_poly.pdbx_strand_id
1 'polypeptide(L)'
;MKYTTAILSLCSLASLATALPAAIDFCPTPEANTDQLLFGETLSSFSDHREFKVPADLDWTSDGCAFGLGNPLGFPFEPACQRRDFGYRNYRKQKRFTRSAKTKIDTLFQTDLHSQCKSTRLPIICNALAEVFYAFARAFTGLDATIGKRDEEITDTDELIKLYEEKLAEYNKLIEEAKESGEITIAV
;
A
#
# COMPACT_ATOMS: atom_id res chain seq x y z
N MET A 1 -22.30 -34.15 83.92
CA MET A 1 -22.70 -35.13 82.89
C MET A 1 -22.33 -34.60 81.53
N LYS A 2 -21.59 -35.39 80.75
CA LYS A 2 -21.15 -35.08 79.38
C LYS A 2 -22.32 -35.29 78.41
N TYR A 3 -22.56 -34.35 77.50
CA TYR A 3 -23.20 -34.66 76.22
C TYR A 3 -22.52 -33.87 75.10
N THR A 4 -21.98 -34.64 74.17
CA THR A 4 -21.33 -34.28 72.91
C THR A 4 -22.38 -33.93 71.86
N THR A 5 -22.02 -33.08 70.89
CA THR A 5 -22.09 -33.29 69.42
C THR A 5 -22.53 -32.04 68.64
N ALA A 6 -21.78 -31.76 67.58
CA ALA A 6 -21.82 -30.62 66.68
C ALA A 6 -22.95 -30.69 65.63
N ILE A 7 -23.33 -29.53 65.07
CA ILE A 7 -23.95 -29.43 63.74
C ILE A 7 -23.34 -28.22 63.01
N LEU A 8 -22.69 -28.50 61.88
CA LEU A 8 -22.25 -27.54 60.86
C LEU A 8 -23.48 -26.89 60.20
N SER A 9 -23.44 -25.58 59.95
CA SER A 9 -24.29 -24.95 58.93
C SER A 9 -23.40 -24.14 58.00
N LEU A 10 -23.27 -24.64 56.76
CA LEU A 10 -22.51 -24.02 55.69
C LEU A 10 -23.22 -22.77 55.18
N CYS A 11 -22.49 -21.65 55.11
CA CYS A 11 -22.82 -20.52 54.24
C CYS A 11 -22.75 -20.98 52.78
N SER A 12 -23.87 -20.95 52.07
CA SER A 12 -23.91 -21.11 50.62
C SER A 12 -24.74 -19.99 50.00
N LEU A 13 -24.14 -18.80 49.89
CA LEU A 13 -24.60 -17.76 48.97
C LEU A 13 -24.13 -18.15 47.56
N ALA A 14 -25.03 -18.75 46.77
CA ALA A 14 -24.80 -18.96 45.36
C ALA A 14 -24.71 -17.60 44.65
N SER A 15 -23.48 -17.12 44.45
CA SER A 15 -23.20 -15.96 43.61
C SER A 15 -23.32 -16.41 42.16
N LEU A 16 -24.40 -16.01 41.49
CA LEU A 16 -24.54 -16.17 40.04
C LEU A 16 -23.68 -15.11 39.36
N ALA A 17 -22.38 -15.40 39.22
CA ALA A 17 -21.48 -14.57 38.42
C ALA A 17 -21.79 -14.83 36.93
N THR A 18 -22.57 -13.95 36.32
CA THR A 18 -22.64 -13.85 34.86
C THR A 18 -21.30 -13.34 34.36
N ALA A 19 -20.43 -14.25 33.92
CA ALA A 19 -19.21 -13.90 33.21
C ALA A 19 -19.61 -13.25 31.87
N LEU A 20 -19.57 -11.91 31.79
CA LEU A 20 -19.47 -11.25 30.50
C LEU A 20 -18.16 -11.72 29.85
N PRO A 21 -18.15 -12.17 28.59
CA PRO A 21 -16.89 -12.37 27.89
C PRO A 21 -16.22 -10.99 27.84
N ALA A 22 -15.00 -10.90 28.39
CA ALA A 22 -14.16 -9.73 28.20
C ALA A 22 -14.10 -9.46 26.69
N ALA A 23 -14.56 -8.29 26.26
CA ALA A 23 -14.29 -7.81 24.92
C ALA A 23 -12.76 -7.78 24.79
N ILE A 24 -12.20 -8.73 24.04
CA ILE A 24 -10.78 -8.72 23.73
C ILE A 24 -10.60 -7.53 22.81
N ASP A 25 -10.08 -6.44 23.36
CA ASP A 25 -9.67 -5.27 22.61
C ASP A 25 -8.44 -5.70 21.79
N PHE A 26 -8.71 -6.27 20.62
CA PHE A 26 -7.66 -6.73 19.73
C PHE A 26 -7.11 -5.49 19.00
N CYS A 27 -6.15 -4.81 19.63
CA CYS A 27 -5.32 -3.87 18.88
C CYS A 27 -4.73 -4.61 17.67
N PRO A 28 -4.97 -4.15 16.44
CA PRO A 28 -4.42 -4.81 15.28
C PRO A 28 -2.89 -4.81 15.34
N THR A 29 -2.26 -5.87 14.84
CA THR A 29 -0.79 -5.93 14.77
C THR A 29 -0.26 -4.88 13.79
N PRO A 30 1.03 -4.49 13.86
CA PRO A 30 1.62 -3.58 12.88
C PRO A 30 1.44 -4.05 11.43
N GLU A 31 1.51 -5.36 11.18
CA GLU A 31 1.26 -5.95 9.88
C GLU A 31 -0.20 -5.78 9.44
N ALA A 32 -1.16 -6.03 10.35
CA ALA A 32 -2.59 -5.83 10.07
C ALA A 32 -2.91 -4.36 9.79
N ASN A 33 -2.33 -3.42 10.56
CA ASN A 33 -2.46 -1.98 10.30
C ASN A 33 -1.85 -1.61 8.94
N THR A 34 -0.67 -2.13 8.61
CA THR A 34 -0.03 -1.89 7.30
C THR A 34 -0.93 -2.38 6.16
N ASP A 35 -1.50 -3.58 6.29
CA ASP A 35 -2.34 -4.16 5.24
C ASP A 35 -3.69 -3.43 5.12
N GLN A 36 -4.26 -2.96 6.24
CA GLN A 36 -5.46 -2.12 6.24
C GLN A 36 -5.22 -0.79 5.53
N LEU A 37 -4.12 -0.10 5.83
CA LEU A 37 -3.76 1.19 5.21
C LEU A 37 -3.44 1.06 3.71
N LEU A 38 -2.89 -0.08 3.28
CA LEU A 38 -2.63 -0.34 1.87
C LEU A 38 -3.89 -0.77 1.11
N PHE A 39 -4.60 -1.78 1.61
CA PHE A 39 -5.58 -2.53 0.82
C PHE A 39 -7.01 -2.40 1.34
N GLY A 40 -7.21 -1.85 2.52
CA GLY A 40 -8.51 -1.71 3.17
C GLY A 40 -9.13 -0.31 3.08
N GLU A 41 -8.41 0.67 2.52
CA GLU A 41 -8.87 2.06 2.44
C GLU A 41 -8.57 2.76 1.11
N THR A 42 -9.21 3.90 0.92
CA THR A 42 -8.98 4.77 -0.25
C THR A 42 -7.65 5.50 -0.12
N LEU A 43 -7.10 5.95 -1.25
CA LEU A 43 -5.89 6.76 -1.26
C LEU A 43 -6.03 8.04 -0.43
N SER A 44 -7.21 8.67 -0.43
CA SER A 44 -7.48 9.86 0.39
C SER A 44 -7.39 9.56 1.88
N SER A 45 -8.03 8.47 2.35
CA SER A 45 -7.95 8.04 3.74
C SER A 45 -6.51 7.73 4.15
N PHE A 46 -5.74 7.09 3.26
CA PHE A 46 -4.32 6.86 3.48
C PHE A 46 -3.52 8.17 3.61
N SER A 47 -3.79 9.15 2.76
CA SER A 47 -3.15 10.47 2.82
C SER A 47 -3.40 11.16 4.16
N ASP A 48 -4.63 11.06 4.70
CA ASP A 48 -4.97 11.61 6.02
C ASP A 48 -4.15 10.90 7.12
N HIS A 49 -4.09 9.56 7.12
CA HIS A 49 -3.26 8.81 8.06
C HIS A 49 -1.77 9.16 7.96
N ARG A 50 -1.27 9.38 6.74
CA ARG A 50 0.11 9.79 6.49
C ARG A 50 0.40 11.18 7.04
N GLU A 51 -0.52 12.13 6.89
CA GLU A 51 -0.38 13.50 7.42
C GLU A 51 -0.17 13.46 8.94
N PHE A 52 -0.98 12.66 9.63
CA PHE A 52 -0.89 12.52 11.09
C PHE A 52 0.08 11.45 11.57
N LYS A 53 0.67 10.67 10.66
CA LYS A 53 1.54 9.51 10.93
C LYS A 53 0.89 8.53 11.91
N VAL A 54 -0.35 8.15 11.65
CA VAL A 54 -1.13 7.25 12.50
C VAL A 54 -1.33 5.90 11.82
N PRO A 55 -0.93 4.77 12.44
CA PRO A 55 -0.29 4.66 13.74
C PRO A 55 1.23 5.00 13.69
N ALA A 56 1.77 5.51 14.80
CA ALA A 56 3.11 6.11 14.86
C ALA A 56 4.26 5.09 14.84
N ASP A 57 3.97 3.81 15.05
CA ASP A 57 4.92 2.70 15.05
C ASP A 57 5.25 2.18 13.64
N LEU A 58 4.54 2.66 12.61
CA LEU A 58 4.82 2.33 11.21
C LEU A 58 5.81 3.30 10.56
N ASP A 59 6.45 2.83 9.49
CA ASP A 59 7.37 3.65 8.70
C ASP A 59 6.63 4.55 7.72
N TRP A 60 6.56 5.84 8.05
CA TRP A 60 5.98 6.89 7.21
C TRP A 60 7.01 7.66 6.37
N THR A 61 8.28 7.22 6.34
CA THR A 61 9.29 7.86 5.48
C THR A 61 8.97 7.60 4.01
N SER A 62 9.19 8.60 3.16
CA SER A 62 8.96 8.48 1.72
C SER A 62 9.77 9.56 1.02
N ASP A 63 10.36 9.16 -0.09
CA ASP A 63 11.06 10.00 -1.07
C ASP A 63 10.14 10.36 -2.25
N GLY A 64 8.86 9.99 -2.17
CA GLY A 64 7.84 10.31 -3.15
C GLY A 64 8.16 9.67 -4.50
N CYS A 65 7.91 10.40 -5.57
CA CYS A 65 8.19 9.90 -6.92
C CYS A 65 9.66 10.08 -7.38
N ALA A 66 10.63 10.16 -6.47
CA ALA A 66 12.04 10.52 -6.77
C ALA A 66 12.89 9.42 -7.45
N PHE A 67 12.28 8.44 -8.12
CA PHE A 67 13.00 7.32 -8.76
C PHE A 67 13.40 7.58 -10.23
N GLY A 68 13.59 8.85 -10.62
CA GLY A 68 14.21 9.24 -11.90
C GLY A 68 13.27 9.28 -13.11
N LEU A 69 11.97 9.07 -12.92
CA LEU A 69 10.97 9.33 -13.96
C LEU A 69 10.53 10.79 -13.92
N GLY A 70 10.53 11.44 -15.08
CA GLY A 70 10.01 12.80 -15.22
C GLY A 70 8.48 12.85 -15.11
N ASN A 71 7.96 13.95 -14.58
CA ASN A 71 6.53 14.28 -14.60
C ASN A 71 6.35 15.74 -15.07
N PRO A 72 6.67 16.04 -16.34
CA PRO A 72 6.78 17.42 -16.83
C PRO A 72 5.43 18.15 -16.86
N LEU A 73 4.32 17.42 -16.85
CA LEU A 73 2.96 17.97 -16.82
C LEU A 73 2.39 18.12 -15.40
N GLY A 74 3.17 17.78 -14.36
CA GLY A 74 2.80 17.98 -12.97
C GLY A 74 1.57 17.18 -12.53
N PHE A 75 1.39 15.95 -13.06
CA PHE A 75 0.29 15.10 -12.62
C PHE A 75 0.42 14.75 -11.13
N PRO A 76 -0.70 14.63 -10.40
CA PRO A 76 -0.67 14.50 -8.93
C PRO A 76 -0.34 13.07 -8.50
N PHE A 77 0.85 12.56 -8.80
CA PHE A 77 1.25 11.18 -8.48
C PHE A 77 1.84 10.98 -7.10
N GLU A 78 2.20 12.08 -6.42
CA GLU A 78 2.87 12.06 -5.13
C GLU A 78 2.15 11.19 -4.06
N PRO A 79 0.81 11.28 -3.85
CA PRO A 79 0.14 10.41 -2.89
C PRO A 79 0.25 8.91 -3.21
N ALA A 80 0.17 8.52 -4.49
CA ALA A 80 0.35 7.13 -4.91
C ALA A 80 1.77 6.64 -4.63
N CYS A 81 2.78 7.45 -4.95
CA CYS A 81 4.18 7.14 -4.67
C CYS A 81 4.41 6.96 -3.16
N GLN A 82 3.85 7.85 -2.34
CA GLN A 82 3.94 7.77 -0.88
C GLN A 82 3.29 6.49 -0.32
N ARG A 83 2.14 6.06 -0.86
CA ARG A 83 1.50 4.81 -0.43
C ARG A 83 2.30 3.57 -0.83
N ARG A 84 2.90 3.58 -2.01
CA ARG A 84 3.82 2.54 -2.46
C ARG A 84 5.06 2.45 -1.57
N ASP A 85 5.69 3.58 -1.27
CA ASP A 85 6.86 3.66 -0.39
C ASP A 85 6.54 3.12 1.00
N PHE A 86 5.39 3.51 1.56
CA PHE A 86 4.89 3.01 2.83
C PHE A 86 4.81 1.47 2.80
N GLY A 87 4.21 0.89 1.76
CA GLY A 87 4.14 -0.56 1.62
C GLY A 87 5.52 -1.20 1.54
N TYR A 88 6.39 -0.68 0.68
CA TYR A 88 7.75 -1.16 0.47
C TYR A 88 8.59 -1.15 1.75
N ARG A 89 8.54 -0.05 2.51
CA ARG A 89 9.36 0.14 3.72
C ARG A 89 8.84 -0.72 4.88
N ASN A 90 7.53 -0.73 5.11
CA ASN A 90 6.93 -1.52 6.18
C ASN A 90 7.05 -3.02 5.93
N TYR A 91 6.79 -3.50 4.71
CA TYR A 91 6.96 -4.92 4.39
C TYR A 91 8.42 -5.39 4.55
N ARG A 92 9.41 -4.54 4.24
CA ARG A 92 10.82 -4.84 4.50
C ARG A 92 11.12 -4.93 5.99
N LYS A 93 10.69 -3.93 6.78
CA LYS A 93 10.86 -3.93 8.24
C LYS A 93 10.19 -5.13 8.92
N GLN A 94 9.04 -5.53 8.39
CA GLN A 94 8.25 -6.69 8.84
C GLN A 94 8.75 -8.02 8.24
N LYS A 95 9.86 -8.01 7.49
CA LYS A 95 10.51 -9.21 6.92
C LYS A 95 9.57 -10.07 6.04
N ARG A 96 8.63 -9.41 5.35
CA ARG A 96 7.61 -10.06 4.50
C ARG A 96 7.54 -9.46 3.09
N PHE A 97 8.59 -8.75 2.66
CA PHE A 97 8.71 -8.19 1.32
C PHE A 97 9.10 -9.27 0.31
N THR A 98 8.12 -10.09 -0.10
CA THR A 98 8.27 -11.12 -1.15
C THR A 98 7.95 -10.56 -2.54
N ARG A 99 8.21 -11.30 -3.63
CA ARG A 99 7.84 -10.88 -5.00
C ARG A 99 6.33 -10.78 -5.18
N SER A 100 5.55 -11.69 -4.58
CA SER A 100 4.08 -11.59 -4.56
C SER A 100 3.60 -10.36 -3.79
N ALA A 101 4.22 -10.04 -2.64
CA ALA A 101 3.89 -8.84 -1.89
C ALA A 101 4.22 -7.57 -2.70
N LYS A 102 5.41 -7.52 -3.31
CA LYS A 102 5.83 -6.44 -4.21
C LYS A 102 4.81 -6.27 -5.34
N THR A 103 4.46 -7.35 -6.04
CA THR A 103 3.45 -7.34 -7.12
C THR A 103 2.13 -6.74 -6.64
N LYS A 104 1.64 -7.16 -5.47
CA LYS A 104 0.39 -6.65 -4.90
C LYS A 104 0.46 -5.14 -4.60
N ILE A 105 1.58 -4.67 -4.06
CA ILE A 105 1.80 -3.23 -3.79
C ILE A 105 1.92 -2.44 -5.10
N ASP A 106 2.63 -2.96 -6.11
CA ASP A 106 2.77 -2.29 -7.40
C ASP A 106 1.43 -2.21 -8.16
N THR A 107 0.57 -3.23 -8.06
CA THR A 107 -0.79 -3.19 -8.64
C THR A 107 -1.69 -2.18 -7.93
N LEU A 108 -1.57 -2.04 -6.60
CA LEU A 108 -2.24 -0.97 -5.85
C LEU A 108 -1.74 0.40 -6.32
N PHE A 109 -0.43 0.56 -6.49
CA PHE A 109 0.19 1.77 -7.00
C PHE A 109 -0.36 2.18 -8.37
N GLN A 110 -0.49 1.22 -9.31
CA GLN A 110 -1.15 1.46 -10.59
C GLN A 110 -2.58 1.99 -10.39
N THR A 111 -3.37 1.32 -9.56
CA THR A 111 -4.75 1.72 -9.26
C THR A 111 -4.84 3.16 -8.74
N ASP A 112 -3.88 3.56 -7.89
CA ASP A 112 -3.81 4.90 -7.32
C ASP A 112 -3.42 5.98 -8.32
N LEU A 113 -2.44 5.70 -9.17
CA LEU A 113 -2.06 6.60 -10.26
C LEU A 113 -3.26 6.88 -11.18
N HIS A 114 -3.94 5.82 -11.61
CA HIS A 114 -5.15 5.91 -12.45
C HIS A 114 -6.29 6.66 -11.76
N SER A 115 -6.50 6.42 -10.46
CA SER A 115 -7.53 7.12 -9.69
C SER A 115 -7.30 8.63 -9.69
N GLN A 116 -6.04 9.05 -9.50
CA GLN A 116 -5.66 10.46 -9.49
C GLN A 116 -5.73 11.12 -10.87
N CYS A 117 -5.63 10.36 -11.95
CA CYS A 117 -5.81 10.87 -13.30
C CYS A 117 -7.24 11.33 -13.61
N LYS A 118 -8.26 10.79 -12.91
CA LYS A 118 -9.68 11.11 -13.14
C LYS A 118 -10.02 12.59 -12.93
N SER A 119 -9.27 13.29 -12.07
CA SER A 119 -9.47 14.71 -11.77
C SER A 119 -8.56 15.64 -12.57
N THR A 120 -7.76 15.12 -13.51
CA THR A 120 -6.81 15.92 -14.30
C THR A 120 -7.46 16.46 -15.57
N ARG A 121 -6.87 17.53 -16.14
CA ARG A 121 -7.31 18.11 -17.42
C ARG A 121 -6.92 17.26 -18.63
N LEU A 122 -5.93 16.39 -18.48
CA LEU A 122 -5.36 15.55 -19.55
C LEU A 122 -5.41 14.08 -19.13
N PRO A 123 -6.59 13.49 -18.89
CA PRO A 123 -6.71 12.17 -18.28
C PRO A 123 -6.08 11.06 -19.13
N ILE A 124 -6.10 11.19 -20.47
CA ILE A 124 -5.48 10.22 -21.39
C ILE A 124 -3.96 10.21 -21.20
N ILE A 125 -3.33 11.38 -21.28
CA ILE A 125 -1.87 11.52 -21.11
C ILE A 125 -1.45 11.15 -19.68
N CYS A 126 -2.25 11.52 -18.68
CA CYS A 126 -2.02 11.13 -17.29
C CYS A 126 -2.01 9.62 -17.13
N ASN A 127 -3.02 8.91 -17.66
CA ASN A 127 -3.09 7.45 -17.56
C ASN A 127 -1.94 6.78 -18.32
N ALA A 128 -1.51 7.35 -19.45
CA ALA A 128 -0.33 6.85 -20.15
C ALA A 128 0.95 6.99 -19.30
N LEU A 129 1.17 8.14 -18.63
CA LEU A 129 2.30 8.29 -17.71
C LEU A 129 2.17 7.37 -16.48
N ALA A 130 0.95 7.14 -15.99
CA ALA A 130 0.68 6.20 -14.91
C ALA A 130 1.14 4.77 -15.26
N GLU A 131 0.89 4.33 -16.50
CA GLU A 131 1.39 3.04 -17.00
C GLU A 131 2.92 2.98 -17.05
N VAL A 132 3.59 4.07 -17.44
CA VAL A 132 5.07 4.16 -17.41
C VAL A 132 5.59 4.01 -15.99
N PHE A 133 4.98 4.72 -15.04
CA PHE A 133 5.36 4.66 -13.61
C PHE A 133 5.19 3.24 -13.04
N TYR A 134 4.06 2.60 -13.36
CA TYR A 134 3.79 1.22 -12.96
C TYR A 134 4.82 0.24 -13.58
N ALA A 135 5.02 0.28 -14.90
CA ALA A 135 5.95 -0.61 -15.58
C ALA A 135 7.39 -0.45 -15.08
N PHE A 136 7.83 0.79 -14.85
CA PHE A 136 9.12 1.07 -14.24
C PHE A 136 9.25 0.49 -12.83
N ALA A 137 8.23 0.67 -11.98
CA ALA A 137 8.22 0.10 -10.63
C ALA A 137 8.33 -1.44 -10.68
N ARG A 138 7.63 -2.08 -11.62
CA ARG A 138 7.69 -3.53 -11.82
C ARG A 138 9.09 -3.99 -12.22
N ALA A 139 9.72 -3.32 -13.17
CA ALA A 139 10.99 -3.74 -13.77
C ALA A 139 12.23 -3.40 -12.93
N PHE A 140 12.30 -2.20 -12.34
CA PHE A 140 13.58 -1.64 -11.86
C PHE A 140 13.66 -1.37 -10.36
N THR A 141 12.55 -1.49 -9.63
CA THR A 141 12.50 -1.15 -8.21
C THR A 141 12.25 -2.38 -7.36
N GLY A 142 12.60 -2.34 -6.06
CA GLY A 142 12.30 -3.45 -5.14
C GLY A 142 12.91 -4.79 -5.55
N LEU A 143 14.07 -4.76 -6.20
CA LEU A 143 14.80 -5.94 -6.68
C LEU A 143 15.31 -6.84 -5.54
N ASP A 144 15.31 -6.32 -4.31
CA ASP A 144 15.63 -7.02 -3.07
C ASP A 144 14.45 -7.85 -2.51
N ALA A 145 13.30 -7.90 -3.20
CA ALA A 145 12.17 -8.74 -2.81
C ALA A 145 12.54 -10.23 -2.79
N THR A 146 12.21 -10.91 -1.70
CA THR A 146 12.52 -12.34 -1.50
C THR A 146 11.56 -13.25 -2.25
N ILE A 147 11.98 -14.47 -2.56
CA ILE A 147 11.09 -15.49 -3.14
C ILE A 147 10.14 -16.00 -2.05
N GLY A 148 8.86 -15.69 -2.17
CA GLY A 148 7.78 -16.19 -1.33
C GLY A 148 7.30 -17.58 -1.73
N LYS A 149 6.52 -18.22 -0.85
CA LYS A 149 6.01 -19.60 -1.07
C LYS A 149 5.11 -19.79 -2.29
N ARG A 150 4.57 -18.70 -2.83
CA ARG A 150 3.67 -18.66 -4.00
C ARG A 150 4.30 -17.96 -5.19
N ASP A 151 5.58 -17.61 -5.10
CA ASP A 151 6.26 -16.88 -6.15
C ASP A 151 6.80 -17.89 -7.15
N GLU A 152 6.47 -17.71 -8.41
CA GLU A 152 7.16 -18.39 -9.51
C GLU A 152 8.61 -17.87 -9.58
N GLU A 153 9.51 -18.69 -10.12
CA GLU A 153 10.88 -18.28 -10.40
C GLU A 153 10.87 -17.06 -11.35
N ILE A 154 11.79 -16.10 -11.17
CA ILE A 154 11.87 -15.00 -12.14
C ILE A 154 12.34 -15.58 -13.46
N THR A 155 11.42 -15.81 -14.37
CA THR A 155 11.76 -16.18 -15.75
C THR A 155 11.76 -14.97 -16.67
N ASP A 156 11.47 -13.77 -16.15
CA ASP A 156 10.89 -12.77 -17.02
C ASP A 156 11.22 -11.28 -16.71
N THR A 157 12.49 -11.02 -16.40
CA THR A 157 12.96 -9.63 -16.30
C THR A 157 12.87 -8.93 -17.67
N ASP A 158 13.09 -9.69 -18.75
CA ASP A 158 13.09 -9.18 -20.12
C ASP A 158 11.67 -8.74 -20.57
N GLU A 159 10.59 -9.46 -20.27
CA GLU A 159 9.25 -8.95 -20.62
C GLU A 159 8.85 -7.76 -19.76
N LEU A 160 9.30 -7.65 -18.50
CA LEU A 160 9.04 -6.46 -17.68
C LEU A 160 9.75 -5.22 -18.23
N ILE A 161 10.99 -5.36 -18.71
CA ILE A 161 11.72 -4.28 -19.38
C ILE A 161 11.01 -3.92 -20.69
N LYS A 162 10.62 -4.92 -21.48
CA LYS A 162 9.88 -4.71 -22.72
C LYS A 162 8.56 -3.98 -22.48
N LEU A 163 7.81 -4.35 -21.44
CA LEU A 163 6.59 -3.66 -21.03
C LEU A 163 6.86 -2.18 -20.73
N TYR A 164 7.95 -1.88 -20.00
CA TYR A 164 8.34 -0.49 -19.73
C TYR A 164 8.65 0.29 -21.01
N GLU A 165 9.42 -0.31 -21.93
CA GLU A 165 9.76 0.32 -23.22
C GLU A 165 8.50 0.59 -24.06
N GLU A 166 7.58 -0.37 -24.12
CA GLU A 166 6.29 -0.23 -24.81
C GLU A 166 5.45 0.91 -24.23
N LYS A 167 5.31 0.98 -22.90
CA LYS A 167 4.55 2.05 -22.23
C LYS A 167 5.20 3.42 -22.37
N LEU A 168 6.53 3.48 -22.33
CA LEU A 168 7.26 4.72 -22.57
C LEU A 168 7.06 5.23 -24.00
N ALA A 169 7.09 4.33 -24.99
CA ALA A 169 6.83 4.67 -26.39
C ALA A 169 5.40 5.18 -26.60
N GLU A 170 4.41 4.54 -25.98
CA GLU A 170 2.99 4.95 -26.00
C GLU A 170 2.82 6.37 -25.42
N TYR A 171 3.38 6.63 -24.23
CA TYR A 171 3.34 7.94 -23.61
C TYR A 171 4.04 9.02 -24.46
N ASN A 172 5.24 8.73 -24.98
CA ASN A 172 5.98 9.69 -25.81
C ASN A 172 5.23 10.06 -27.09
N LYS A 173 4.56 9.09 -27.71
CA LYS A 173 3.70 9.35 -28.88
C LYS A 173 2.56 10.30 -28.54
N LEU A 174 1.86 10.08 -27.44
CA LEU A 174 0.77 10.95 -26.99
C LEU A 174 1.24 12.36 -26.66
N ILE A 175 2.43 12.50 -26.06
CA ILE A 175 3.04 13.81 -25.81
C ILE A 175 3.32 14.56 -27.11
N GLU A 176 3.82 13.87 -28.13
CA GLU A 176 4.09 14.52 -29.42
C GLU A 176 2.80 14.98 -30.10
N GLU A 177 1.79 14.11 -30.17
CA GLU A 177 0.47 14.45 -30.73
C GLU A 177 -0.18 15.65 -29.99
N ALA A 178 -0.06 15.69 -28.67
CA ALA A 178 -0.58 16.79 -27.85
C ALA A 178 0.20 18.11 -28.04
N LYS A 179 1.50 18.04 -28.33
CA LYS A 179 2.30 19.22 -28.69
C LYS A 179 1.94 19.74 -30.08
N GLU A 180 1.86 18.85 -31.07
CA GLU A 180 1.53 19.20 -32.46
C GLU A 180 0.14 19.84 -32.59
N SER A 181 -0.82 19.35 -31.81
CA SER A 181 -2.18 19.90 -31.74
C SER A 181 -2.30 21.18 -30.90
N GLY A 182 -1.25 21.55 -30.16
CA GLY A 182 -1.26 22.69 -29.23
C GLY A 182 -2.07 22.47 -27.95
N GLU A 183 -2.44 21.21 -27.64
CA GLU A 183 -3.14 20.84 -26.40
C GLU A 183 -2.26 21.06 -25.17
N ILE A 184 -0.94 20.87 -25.30
CA ILE A 184 0.04 21.07 -24.24
C ILE A 184 1.21 21.96 -24.68
N THR A 185 1.85 22.60 -23.70
CA THR A 185 3.14 23.27 -23.88
C THR A 185 4.05 22.85 -22.74
N ILE A 186 5.15 22.18 -23.06
CA ILE A 186 6.18 21.79 -22.10
C ILE A 186 7.39 22.68 -22.40
N ALA A 187 7.83 23.47 -21.41
CA ALA A 187 9.10 24.17 -21.52
C ALA A 187 10.22 23.13 -21.56
N VAL A 188 11.03 23.16 -22.62
CA VAL A 188 12.26 22.36 -22.74
C VAL A 188 13.33 22.95 -21.83
#